data_AF-A0A958DWG7-F1
#
_entry.id   AF-A0A958DWG7-F1
#
_cell.length_a   1.000
_cell.length_b   1.000
_cell.length_c   1.000
_cell.angle_alpha   90.00
_cell.angle_beta   90.00
_cell.angle_gamma   90.00
#
_symmetry.space_group_name_H-M   'P 1'
#
loop_
_entity.id
_entity.type
_entity.pdbx_description
1 polymer ?
#
loop_
_entity_poly.entity_id
_entity_poly.type
_entity_poly.pdbx_seq_one_letter_code
_entity_poly.pdbx_strand_id
1 'polypeptide(L)'
;PIWAKCGELGIPVMIHVSDPKAFFTPVDRYNERYDELGAHPDWSFYGDEFPSKDDILAQRNRIIERHPGTIFIGAHMGNLPEELGKVGIWLDTYPNFYVDIDARISELGRQPYTARKFFIKYQDRVLFGTDTPPNAEAYRIYYRFLETDDEYIDSAAGHHLQGRWMIYGVFLPDDVLEKIYNKNALKILNMIKIKSES
;
A
#
# COMPACT_ATOMS: atom_id res chain seq x y z
N PRO A 1 18.05 -16.10 -6.15
CA PRO A 1 19.03 -15.43 -7.04
C PRO A 1 18.64 -13.97 -7.39
N ILE A 2 17.41 -13.67 -7.83
CA ILE A 2 17.03 -12.30 -8.22
C ILE A 2 17.00 -11.30 -7.04
N TRP A 3 16.37 -11.65 -5.92
CA TRP A 3 16.22 -10.75 -4.76
C TRP A 3 17.56 -10.35 -4.15
N ALA A 4 18.47 -11.32 -3.97
CA ALA A 4 19.82 -11.05 -3.50
C ALA A 4 20.57 -10.12 -4.46
N LYS A 5 20.40 -10.30 -5.78
CA LYS A 5 21.05 -9.44 -6.77
C LYS A 5 20.54 -8.00 -6.72
N CYS A 6 19.24 -7.81 -6.51
CA CYS A 6 18.65 -6.49 -6.28
C CYS A 6 19.30 -5.80 -5.06
N GLY A 7 19.47 -6.53 -3.95
CA GLY A 7 20.16 -6.02 -2.75
C GLY A 7 21.63 -5.65 -3.02
N GLU A 8 22.37 -6.50 -3.73
CA GLU A 8 23.76 -6.18 -4.13
C GLU A 8 23.86 -4.88 -4.94
N LEU A 9 22.91 -4.66 -5.85
CA LEU A 9 22.86 -3.49 -6.73
C LEU A 9 22.16 -2.28 -6.10
N GLY A 10 21.59 -2.41 -4.91
CA GLY A 10 20.79 -1.36 -4.27
C GLY A 10 19.50 -1.02 -5.01
N ILE A 11 18.98 -1.94 -5.82
CA ILE A 11 17.72 -1.79 -6.54
C ILE A 11 16.58 -2.22 -5.61
N PRO A 12 15.65 -1.33 -5.23
CA PRO A 12 14.48 -1.71 -4.44
C PRO A 12 13.53 -2.58 -5.27
N VAL A 13 12.80 -3.47 -4.59
CA VAL A 13 11.84 -4.38 -5.20
C VAL A 13 10.43 -3.99 -4.77
N MET A 14 9.64 -3.47 -5.70
CA MET A 14 8.19 -3.39 -5.52
C MET A 14 7.59 -4.80 -5.64
N ILE A 15 6.86 -5.25 -4.63
CA ILE A 15 6.23 -6.57 -4.61
C ILE A 15 4.72 -6.43 -4.44
N HIS A 16 4.00 -6.73 -5.52
CA HIS A 16 2.55 -6.84 -5.55
C HIS A 16 2.14 -8.31 -5.41
N VAL A 17 1.53 -8.68 -4.29
CA VAL A 17 1.09 -10.06 -4.03
C VAL A 17 -0.19 -10.03 -3.21
N SER A 18 -1.26 -10.72 -3.63
CA SER A 18 -2.60 -10.71 -3.00
C SER A 18 -3.34 -9.37 -3.07
N ASP A 19 -4.66 -9.44 -2.87
CA ASP A 19 -5.65 -8.39 -3.15
C ASP A 19 -6.49 -8.06 -1.89
N PRO A 20 -7.44 -7.11 -1.90
CA PRO A 20 -8.24 -6.75 -0.71
C PRO A 20 -8.83 -7.95 0.02
N LYS A 21 -8.96 -7.88 1.34
CA LYS A 21 -9.43 -9.00 2.18
C LYS A 21 -10.76 -9.58 1.70
N ALA A 22 -11.67 -8.70 1.27
CA ALA A 22 -12.99 -9.06 0.77
C ALA A 22 -12.96 -9.95 -0.48
N PHE A 23 -11.88 -9.92 -1.27
CA PHE A 23 -11.75 -10.73 -2.49
C PHE A 23 -11.52 -12.22 -2.17
N PHE A 24 -11.20 -12.54 -0.91
CA PHE A 24 -11.01 -13.91 -0.41
C PHE A 24 -12.22 -14.38 0.42
N THR A 25 -13.37 -13.72 0.31
CA THR A 25 -14.61 -14.05 1.02
C THR A 25 -15.75 -14.25 0.02
N PRO A 26 -16.85 -14.96 0.38
CA PRO A 26 -17.96 -15.20 -0.55
C PRO A 26 -18.47 -13.90 -1.19
N VAL A 27 -18.80 -13.93 -2.47
CA VAL A 27 -19.45 -12.80 -3.15
C VAL A 27 -20.94 -12.84 -2.84
N ASP A 28 -21.31 -12.27 -1.69
CA ASP A 28 -22.69 -12.21 -1.21
C ASP A 28 -23.03 -10.84 -0.60
N ARG A 29 -24.22 -10.73 -0.02
CA ARG A 29 -24.73 -9.47 0.57
C ARG A 29 -23.89 -8.95 1.75
N TYR A 30 -22.96 -9.73 2.29
CA TYR A 30 -22.09 -9.35 3.40
C TYR A 30 -20.68 -8.95 2.92
N ASN A 31 -20.37 -9.15 1.64
CA ASN A 31 -19.09 -8.75 1.06
C ASN A 31 -19.06 -7.22 0.83
N GLU A 32 -18.13 -6.53 1.49
CA GLU A 32 -18.02 -5.06 1.41
C GLU A 32 -17.56 -4.56 0.03
N ARG A 33 -17.00 -5.44 -0.81
CA ARG A 33 -16.59 -5.18 -2.19
C ARG A 33 -17.53 -5.80 -3.23
N TYR A 34 -18.80 -6.04 -2.87
CA TYR A 34 -19.80 -6.66 -3.75
C TYR A 34 -19.92 -6.01 -5.14
N ASP A 35 -19.97 -4.68 -5.23
CA ASP A 35 -20.11 -4.00 -6.53
C ASP A 35 -18.85 -4.14 -7.39
N GLU A 36 -17.67 -4.09 -6.77
CA GLU A 36 -16.38 -4.21 -7.44
C GLU A 36 -16.19 -5.64 -7.97
N LEU A 37 -16.51 -6.66 -7.16
CA LEU A 37 -16.48 -8.06 -7.57
C LEU A 37 -17.61 -8.41 -8.56
N GLY A 38 -18.72 -7.68 -8.53
CA GLY A 38 -19.76 -7.79 -9.55
C GLY A 38 -19.32 -7.24 -10.90
N ALA A 39 -18.53 -6.16 -10.92
CA ALA A 39 -17.93 -5.60 -12.12
C ALA A 39 -16.71 -6.40 -12.62
N HIS A 40 -15.98 -7.05 -11.70
CA HIS A 40 -14.78 -7.85 -11.96
C HIS A 40 -14.86 -9.22 -11.26
N PRO A 41 -15.67 -10.16 -11.77
CA PRO A 41 -15.85 -11.47 -11.12
C PRO A 41 -14.57 -12.31 -11.04
N ASP A 42 -13.61 -12.09 -11.95
CA ASP A 42 -12.30 -12.74 -11.98
C ASP A 42 -11.37 -12.31 -10.84
N TRP A 43 -11.74 -11.29 -10.07
CA TRP A 43 -11.00 -10.85 -8.88
C TRP A 43 -11.43 -11.57 -7.60
N SER A 44 -12.41 -12.47 -7.67
CA SER A 44 -12.78 -13.33 -6.54
C SER A 44 -11.81 -14.51 -6.42
N PHE A 45 -11.08 -14.54 -5.31
CA PHE A 45 -10.18 -15.65 -4.92
C PHE A 45 -10.78 -16.50 -3.79
N TYR A 46 -12.10 -16.45 -3.60
CA TYR A 46 -12.80 -17.32 -2.66
C TYR A 46 -13.02 -18.71 -3.26
N GLY A 47 -12.49 -19.75 -2.60
CA GLY A 47 -12.61 -21.13 -3.02
C GLY A 47 -11.38 -21.95 -2.63
N ASP A 48 -11.48 -23.28 -2.68
CA ASP A 48 -10.39 -24.21 -2.33
C ASP A 48 -9.29 -24.28 -3.42
N GLU A 49 -9.55 -23.73 -4.60
CA GLU A 49 -8.61 -23.66 -5.72
C GLU A 49 -7.53 -22.58 -5.54
N PHE A 50 -7.72 -21.64 -4.61
CA PHE A 50 -6.79 -20.55 -4.34
C PHE A 50 -6.12 -20.71 -2.97
N PRO A 51 -4.84 -20.32 -2.82
CA PRO A 51 -4.22 -20.25 -1.50
C PRO A 51 -4.91 -19.17 -0.65
N SER A 52 -4.94 -19.39 0.67
CA SER A 52 -5.50 -18.41 1.59
C SER A 52 -4.69 -17.10 1.55
N LYS A 53 -5.35 -15.97 1.81
CA LYS A 53 -4.69 -14.66 1.92
C LYS A 53 -3.53 -14.68 2.94
N ASP A 54 -3.75 -15.31 4.09
CA ASP A 54 -2.74 -15.41 5.14
C ASP A 54 -1.53 -16.23 4.67
N ASP A 55 -1.73 -17.31 3.91
CA ASP A 55 -0.63 -18.09 3.34
C ASP A 55 0.17 -17.29 2.32
N ILE A 56 -0.49 -16.51 1.45
CA ILE A 56 0.18 -15.65 0.47
C ILE A 56 1.04 -14.60 1.20
N LEU A 57 0.47 -13.92 2.19
CA LEU A 57 1.17 -12.91 2.97
C LEU A 57 2.33 -13.51 3.79
N ALA A 58 2.16 -14.70 4.36
CA ALA A 58 3.22 -15.40 5.06
C ALA A 58 4.37 -15.82 4.12
N GLN A 59 4.05 -16.25 2.89
CA GLN A 59 5.06 -16.54 1.87
C GLN A 59 5.87 -15.29 1.50
N ARG A 60 5.19 -14.16 1.28
CA ARG A 60 5.84 -12.87 1.03
C ARG A 60 6.79 -12.50 2.17
N ASN A 61 6.32 -12.57 3.41
CA ASN A 61 7.11 -12.18 4.58
C ASN A 61 8.38 -13.03 4.72
N ARG A 62 8.32 -14.34 4.42
CA ARG A 62 9.52 -15.20 4.38
C ARG A 62 10.55 -14.76 3.33
N ILE A 63 10.13 -14.18 2.21
CA ILE A 63 11.05 -13.65 1.20
C ILE A 63 11.74 -12.40 1.75
N ILE A 64 10.98 -11.48 2.36
CA ILE A 64 11.51 -10.25 2.96
C ILE A 64 12.55 -10.56 4.03
N GLU A 65 12.22 -11.49 4.94
CA GLU A 65 13.09 -11.94 6.03
C GLU A 65 14.40 -12.55 5.54
N ARG A 66 14.34 -13.39 4.49
CA ARG A 66 15.52 -14.08 3.94
C ARG A 66 16.49 -13.16 3.19
N HIS A 67 16.10 -11.92 2.88
CA HIS A 67 16.91 -10.99 2.09
C HIS A 67 17.05 -9.63 2.79
N PRO A 68 17.68 -9.56 3.98
CA PRO A 68 17.77 -8.33 4.77
C PRO A 68 18.56 -7.21 4.07
N GLY A 69 19.41 -7.55 3.09
CA GLY A 69 20.15 -6.60 2.27
C GLY A 69 19.36 -6.01 1.09
N THR A 70 18.11 -6.41 0.89
CA THR A 70 17.25 -5.96 -0.22
C THR A 70 16.07 -5.18 0.33
N ILE A 71 15.86 -3.96 -0.16
CA ILE A 71 14.66 -3.18 0.15
C ILE A 71 13.46 -3.74 -0.63
N PHE A 72 12.38 -4.04 0.08
CA PHE A 72 11.10 -4.42 -0.50
C PHE A 72 10.08 -3.32 -0.23
N ILE A 73 9.29 -2.96 -1.23
CA ILE A 73 8.13 -2.08 -1.12
C ILE A 73 6.90 -2.96 -1.31
N GLY A 74 6.10 -3.12 -0.27
CA GLY A 74 4.83 -3.85 -0.34
C GLY A 74 3.77 -2.95 -0.96
N ALA A 75 3.33 -3.32 -2.16
CA ALA A 75 2.31 -2.57 -2.88
C ALA A 75 1.01 -2.49 -2.08
N HIS A 76 0.31 -1.36 -2.19
CA HIS A 76 -1.05 -1.16 -1.67
C HIS A 76 -1.12 -1.41 -0.15
N MET A 77 -0.20 -0.77 0.57
CA MET A 77 0.17 -0.94 1.98
C MET A 77 0.55 -2.35 2.42
N GLY A 78 1.29 -3.04 1.55
CA GLY A 78 1.60 -4.45 1.70
C GLY A 78 0.31 -5.27 1.81
N ASN A 79 -0.71 -4.82 1.07
CA ASN A 79 -1.99 -5.44 0.74
C ASN A 79 -2.75 -6.10 1.90
N LEU A 80 -2.61 -5.55 3.10
CA LEU A 80 -3.59 -5.69 4.17
C LEU A 80 -3.92 -4.32 4.78
N PRO A 81 -4.34 -3.33 3.95
CA PRO A 81 -4.65 -1.97 4.40
C PRO A 81 -5.82 -1.92 5.39
N GLU A 82 -6.68 -2.94 5.40
CA GLU A 82 -7.80 -3.08 6.33
C GLU A 82 -7.33 -3.36 7.77
N GLU A 83 -6.09 -3.85 7.96
CA GLU A 83 -5.54 -4.19 9.27
C GLU A 83 -4.16 -3.52 9.50
N LEU A 84 -4.15 -2.19 9.61
CA LEU A 84 -2.93 -1.39 9.81
C LEU A 84 -2.09 -1.81 11.04
N GLY A 85 -2.71 -2.42 12.05
CA GLY A 85 -1.98 -3.02 13.18
C GLY A 85 -1.02 -4.14 12.75
N LYS A 86 -1.44 -5.03 11.84
CA LYS A 86 -0.59 -6.08 11.29
C LYS A 86 0.48 -5.53 10.36
N VAL A 87 0.12 -4.55 9.53
CA VAL A 87 1.11 -3.87 8.66
C VAL A 87 2.20 -3.20 9.52
N GLY A 88 1.81 -2.58 10.63
CA GLY A 88 2.75 -1.98 11.58
C GLY A 88 3.71 -3.02 12.19
N ILE A 89 3.20 -4.20 12.56
CA ILE A 89 4.04 -5.31 13.03
C ILE A 89 5.07 -5.71 11.97
N TRP A 90 4.69 -5.78 10.68
CA TRP A 90 5.64 -6.11 9.62
C TRP A 90 6.73 -5.05 9.46
N LEU A 91 6.36 -3.76 9.52
CA LEU A 91 7.33 -2.66 9.47
C LEU A 91 8.28 -2.66 10.66
N ASP A 92 7.79 -2.98 11.86
CA ASP A 92 8.60 -3.11 13.07
C ASP A 92 9.54 -4.34 13.00
N THR A 93 9.07 -5.44 12.37
CA THR A 93 9.81 -6.71 12.28
C THR A 93 10.88 -6.70 11.19
N TYR A 94 10.62 -6.03 10.06
CA TYR A 94 11.47 -6.10 8.86
C TYR A 94 12.06 -4.71 8.52
N PRO A 95 13.29 -4.41 8.97
CA PRO A 95 13.96 -3.14 8.69
C PRO A 95 14.22 -2.86 7.21
N ASN A 96 13.98 -3.82 6.31
CA ASN A 96 14.08 -3.69 4.87
C ASN A 96 12.71 -3.60 4.14
N PHE A 97 11.59 -3.56 4.87
CA PHE A 97 10.24 -3.45 4.29
C PHE A 97 9.65 -2.03 4.32
N TYR A 98 9.19 -1.55 3.18
CA TYR A 98 8.49 -0.29 2.99
C TYR A 98 7.09 -0.60 2.46
N VAL A 99 6.21 0.39 2.49
CA VAL A 99 4.85 0.28 1.94
C VAL A 99 4.50 1.53 1.13
N ASP A 100 3.62 1.41 0.15
CA ASP A 100 3.02 2.57 -0.53
C ASP A 100 1.52 2.67 -0.25
N ILE A 101 0.89 3.79 -0.61
CA ILE A 101 -0.54 4.06 -0.39
C ILE A 101 -1.41 3.82 -1.63
N ASP A 102 -0.80 3.33 -2.70
CA ASP A 102 -1.34 3.27 -4.05
C ASP A 102 -2.67 2.50 -4.05
N ALA A 103 -3.69 3.01 -4.74
CA ALA A 103 -5.04 2.44 -4.77
C ALA A 103 -5.72 2.19 -3.42
N ARG A 104 -5.22 2.72 -2.28
CA ARG A 104 -5.70 2.38 -0.93
C ARG A 104 -6.25 3.51 -0.10
N ILE A 105 -6.35 4.73 -0.61
CA ILE A 105 -6.96 5.82 0.17
C ILE A 105 -8.41 5.53 0.59
N SER A 106 -9.16 4.72 -0.17
CA SER A 106 -10.49 4.21 0.19
C SER A 106 -10.44 3.44 1.53
N GLU A 107 -9.47 2.55 1.69
CA GLU A 107 -9.29 1.71 2.87
C GLU A 107 -8.66 2.46 4.05
N LEU A 108 -7.76 3.39 3.78
CA LEU A 108 -7.07 4.16 4.81
C LEU A 108 -7.98 5.24 5.39
N GLY A 109 -8.70 5.94 4.54
CA GLY A 109 -9.52 7.07 4.96
C GLY A 109 -10.86 6.69 5.58
N ARG A 110 -11.29 5.42 5.52
CA ARG A 110 -12.39 4.92 6.37
C ARG A 110 -11.98 4.64 7.82
N GLN A 111 -10.68 4.70 8.14
CA GLN A 111 -10.12 4.51 9.48
C GLN A 111 -9.17 5.68 9.87
N PRO A 112 -9.62 6.94 9.79
CA PRO A 112 -8.74 8.11 9.71
C PRO A 112 -7.82 8.29 10.93
N TYR A 113 -8.31 8.02 12.15
CA TYR A 113 -7.48 8.14 13.35
C TYR A 113 -6.36 7.09 13.42
N THR A 114 -6.65 5.87 12.96
CA THR A 114 -5.65 4.79 12.90
C THR A 114 -4.64 5.07 11.79
N ALA A 115 -5.12 5.47 10.60
CA ALA A 115 -4.28 5.84 9.47
C ALA A 115 -3.35 7.01 9.82
N ARG A 116 -3.87 8.09 10.41
CA ARG A 116 -3.06 9.23 10.86
C ARG A 116 -1.94 8.81 11.81
N LYS A 117 -2.25 8.04 12.85
CA LYS A 117 -1.24 7.53 13.80
C LYS A 117 -0.21 6.65 13.11
N PHE A 118 -0.64 5.82 12.16
CA PHE A 118 0.23 4.97 11.38
C PHE A 118 1.21 5.79 10.53
N PHE A 119 0.72 6.75 9.76
CA PHE A 119 1.55 7.62 8.93
C PHE A 119 2.59 8.37 9.76
N ILE A 120 2.21 8.94 10.90
CA ILE A 120 3.15 9.65 11.78
C ILE A 120 4.21 8.70 12.36
N LYS A 121 3.80 7.51 12.84
CA LYS A 121 4.72 6.53 13.45
C LYS A 121 5.72 5.98 12.41
N TYR A 122 5.25 5.65 11.21
CA TYR A 122 6.01 4.98 10.17
C TYR A 122 6.43 5.89 9.01
N GLN A 123 6.43 7.21 9.23
CA GLN A 123 6.63 8.25 8.22
C GLN A 123 7.88 8.07 7.34
N ASP A 124 8.92 7.40 7.83
CA ASP A 124 10.17 7.16 7.09
C ASP A 124 10.11 5.89 6.20
N ARG A 125 8.96 5.20 6.16
CA ARG A 125 8.75 3.89 5.52
C ARG A 125 7.53 3.81 4.60
N VAL A 126 6.83 4.92 4.42
CA VAL A 126 5.63 5.00 3.58
C VAL A 126 5.91 5.83 2.33
N LEU A 127 5.60 5.29 1.16
CA LEU A 127 5.77 5.93 -0.14
C LEU A 127 4.42 6.41 -0.69
N PHE A 128 4.50 7.43 -1.53
CA PHE A 128 3.38 7.92 -2.31
C PHE A 128 3.33 7.26 -3.69
N GLY A 129 2.11 6.95 -4.12
CA GLY A 129 1.74 6.63 -5.49
C GLY A 129 0.21 6.49 -5.55
N THR A 130 -0.32 6.39 -6.78
CA THR A 130 -1.77 6.39 -7.00
C THR A 130 -2.31 5.09 -7.58
N ASP A 131 -1.46 4.28 -8.19
CA ASP A 131 -1.80 3.18 -9.11
C ASP A 131 -2.69 3.62 -10.30
N THR A 132 -2.51 4.84 -10.79
CA THR A 132 -3.28 5.36 -11.92
C THR A 132 -2.37 5.99 -12.97
N PRO A 133 -2.82 6.12 -14.23
CA PRO A 133 -2.19 7.02 -15.18
C PRO A 133 -2.05 8.44 -14.60
N PRO A 134 -1.11 9.26 -15.12
CA PRO A 134 -0.97 10.65 -14.70
C PRO A 134 -2.27 11.43 -14.88
N ASN A 135 -2.99 11.65 -13.78
CA ASN A 135 -4.31 12.29 -13.77
C ASN A 135 -4.38 13.29 -12.61
N ALA A 136 -4.51 14.57 -12.94
CA ALA A 136 -4.50 15.65 -11.94
C ALA A 136 -5.60 15.50 -10.88
N GLU A 137 -6.75 14.93 -11.24
CA GLU A 137 -7.84 14.74 -10.28
C GLU A 137 -7.54 13.64 -9.27
N ALA A 138 -6.89 12.56 -9.71
CA ALA A 138 -6.43 11.53 -8.79
C ALA A 138 -5.48 12.11 -7.75
N TYR A 139 -4.47 12.89 -8.18
CA TYR A 139 -3.55 13.57 -7.25
C TYR A 139 -4.27 14.51 -6.28
N ARG A 140 -5.26 15.30 -6.75
CA ARG A 140 -6.02 16.20 -5.87
C ARG A 140 -6.76 15.46 -4.77
N ILE A 141 -7.36 14.31 -5.07
CA ILE A 141 -8.04 13.49 -4.05
C ILE A 141 -7.03 12.91 -3.04
N TYR A 142 -5.85 12.48 -3.48
CA TYR A 142 -4.80 12.03 -2.58
C TYR A 142 -4.27 13.16 -1.68
N TYR A 143 -4.04 14.36 -2.23
CA TYR A 143 -3.65 15.53 -1.44
C TYR A 143 -4.73 15.92 -0.46
N ARG A 144 -6.00 15.95 -0.88
CA ARG A 144 -7.14 16.20 0.00
C ARG A 144 -7.19 15.18 1.14
N PHE A 145 -7.00 13.90 0.85
CA PHE A 145 -6.92 12.87 1.88
C PHE A 145 -5.76 13.10 2.86
N LEU A 146 -4.56 13.44 2.38
CA LEU A 146 -3.37 13.53 3.23
C LEU A 146 -3.30 14.84 4.03
N GLU A 147 -3.74 15.95 3.44
CA GLU A 147 -3.44 17.31 3.92
C GLU A 147 -4.55 17.94 4.74
N THR A 148 -5.80 17.51 4.57
CA THR A 148 -6.96 18.17 5.21
C THR A 148 -7.55 17.33 6.33
N ASP A 149 -8.36 17.97 7.16
CA ASP A 149 -9.29 17.35 8.10
C ASP A 149 -10.70 17.23 7.52
N ASP A 150 -10.84 17.28 6.18
CA ASP A 150 -12.13 17.17 5.50
C ASP A 150 -12.81 15.84 5.80
N GLU A 151 -14.12 15.92 5.99
CA GLU A 151 -14.95 14.76 6.28
C GLU A 151 -15.78 14.37 5.04
N TYR A 152 -16.14 13.09 4.96
CA TYR A 152 -17.13 12.60 4.00
C TYR A 152 -16.76 12.89 2.53
N ILE A 153 -15.56 12.50 2.14
CA ILE A 153 -14.97 12.68 0.79
C ILE A 153 -15.23 11.44 -0.07
N ASP A 154 -15.63 11.64 -1.33
CA ASP A 154 -15.68 10.56 -2.31
C ASP A 154 -14.26 10.30 -2.84
N SER A 155 -13.74 9.08 -2.62
CA SER A 155 -12.41 8.69 -3.09
C SER A 155 -12.39 8.12 -4.50
N ALA A 156 -13.54 7.92 -5.16
CA ALA A 156 -13.63 7.21 -6.43
C ALA A 156 -12.83 7.89 -7.55
N ALA A 157 -12.70 9.22 -7.53
CA ALA A 157 -11.87 9.96 -8.48
C ALA A 157 -10.36 9.75 -8.29
N GLY A 158 -9.93 9.19 -7.14
CA GLY A 158 -8.56 8.78 -6.88
C GLY A 158 -8.13 7.51 -7.61
N HIS A 159 -9.09 6.64 -7.95
CA HIS A 159 -8.84 5.36 -8.63
C HIS A 159 -10.13 4.87 -9.32
N HIS A 160 -10.95 4.09 -8.62
CA HIS A 160 -12.32 3.73 -8.98
C HIS A 160 -13.15 3.52 -7.70
N LEU A 161 -14.44 3.19 -7.84
CA LEU A 161 -15.32 2.92 -6.70
C LEU A 161 -14.87 1.66 -5.94
N GLN A 162 -14.39 1.84 -4.72
CA GLN A 162 -13.81 0.80 -3.88
C GLN A 162 -14.64 0.67 -2.60
N GLY A 163 -15.76 -0.07 -2.71
CA GLY A 163 -16.73 -0.20 -1.63
C GLY A 163 -17.70 0.99 -1.51
N ARG A 164 -18.67 0.87 -0.60
CA ARG A 164 -19.78 1.82 -0.43
C ARG A 164 -19.59 2.75 0.76
N TRP A 165 -18.43 3.39 0.86
CA TRP A 165 -18.15 4.34 1.94
C TRP A 165 -17.42 5.58 1.45
N MET A 166 -17.57 6.65 2.23
CA MET A 166 -16.83 7.89 2.07
C MET A 166 -15.61 7.85 3.00
N ILE A 167 -14.58 8.62 2.66
CA ILE A 167 -13.36 8.71 3.44
C ILE A 167 -13.21 10.05 4.15
N TYR A 168 -12.24 10.13 5.04
CA TYR A 168 -11.91 11.31 5.82
C TYR A 168 -10.43 11.63 5.65
N GLY A 169 -10.11 12.92 5.62
CA GLY A 169 -8.74 13.41 5.59
C GLY A 169 -7.99 13.04 6.88
N VAL A 170 -6.68 12.87 6.76
CA VAL A 170 -5.79 12.50 7.88
C VAL A 170 -4.95 13.66 8.40
N PHE A 171 -5.04 14.85 7.79
CA PHE A 171 -4.48 16.14 8.23
C PHE A 171 -2.99 16.09 8.65
N LEU A 172 -2.15 15.41 7.87
CA LEU A 172 -0.75 15.13 8.25
C LEU A 172 0.10 16.41 8.38
N PRO A 173 1.04 16.45 9.34
CA PRO A 173 2.00 17.54 9.43
C PRO A 173 2.91 17.66 8.19
N ASP A 174 3.35 18.88 7.87
CA ASP A 174 4.20 19.17 6.69
C ASP A 174 5.48 18.32 6.64
N ASP A 175 6.13 18.07 7.78
CA ASP A 175 7.36 17.27 7.86
C ASP A 175 7.11 15.78 7.55
N VAL A 176 5.90 15.28 7.84
CA VAL A 176 5.46 13.94 7.47
C VAL A 176 5.07 13.89 5.99
N LEU A 177 4.35 14.89 5.49
CA LEU A 177 3.95 15.00 4.08
C LEU A 177 5.17 15.01 3.16
N GLU A 178 6.18 15.82 3.46
CA GLU A 178 7.41 15.92 2.66
C GLU A 178 8.13 14.56 2.51
N LYS A 179 8.08 13.73 3.56
CA LYS A 179 8.65 12.38 3.53
C LYS A 179 7.88 11.44 2.63
N ILE A 180 6.55 11.42 2.78
CA ILE A 180 5.65 10.56 2.00
C ILE A 180 5.71 10.95 0.52
N TYR A 181 5.62 12.24 0.21
CA TYR A 181 5.62 12.74 -1.17
C TYR A 181 6.94 12.55 -1.89
N ASN A 182 8.07 12.61 -1.19
CA ASN A 182 9.35 12.68 -1.89
C ASN A 182 10.54 12.05 -1.15
N LYS A 183 10.82 12.46 0.10
CA LYS A 183 12.13 12.11 0.72
C LYS A 183 12.34 10.61 0.85
N ASN A 184 11.29 9.82 1.10
CA ASN A 184 11.39 8.37 1.17
C ASN A 184 11.77 7.76 -0.19
N ALA A 185 11.10 8.21 -1.27
CA ALA A 185 11.40 7.77 -2.63
C ALA A 185 12.84 8.13 -3.03
N LEU A 186 13.27 9.38 -2.81
CA LEU A 186 14.65 9.79 -3.08
C LEU A 186 15.67 8.97 -2.30
N LYS A 187 15.42 8.72 -1.01
CA LYS A 187 16.30 7.92 -0.15
C LYS A 187 16.51 6.53 -0.74
N ILE A 188 15.45 5.84 -1.17
CA ILE A 188 15.57 4.47 -1.69
C ILE A 188 16.15 4.43 -3.10
N LEU A 189 15.79 5.38 -3.98
CA LEU A 189 16.26 5.41 -5.37
C LEU A 189 17.73 5.80 -5.46
N ASN A 190 18.22 6.65 -4.54
CA ASN A 190 19.63 6.99 -4.44
C ASN A 190 20.53 5.84 -3.96
N MET A 191 19.96 4.69 -3.57
CA MET A 191 20.75 3.49 -3.24
C MET A 191 21.19 2.71 -4.48
N ILE A 192 20.61 2.99 -5.65
CA ILE A 192 20.89 2.27 -6.89
C ILE A 192 22.35 2.50 -7.30
N LYS A 193 23.11 1.42 -7.40
CA LYS A 193 24.50 1.42 -7.82
C LYS A 193 24.56 1.39 -9.34
N ILE A 194 24.64 2.56 -9.96
CA ILE A 194 24.99 2.68 -11.39
C ILE A 194 26.49 2.43 -11.49
N LYS A 195 26.90 1.44 -12.30
CA LYS A 195 28.32 1.32 -12.67
C LYS A 195 28.70 2.60 -13.40
N SER A 196 29.60 3.41 -12.81
CA SER A 196 30.31 4.42 -13.59
C SER A 196 31.11 3.67 -14.66
N GLU A 197 30.80 3.89 -15.93
CA GLU A 197 31.73 3.52 -17.00
C GLU A 197 33.01 4.34 -16.78
N SER A 198 34.09 3.64 -16.41
CA SER A 198 35.46 4.15 -16.39
C SER A 198 36.09 4.00 -17.76
#